data_AF-A0A3P1Y5N8-F1
#
_entry.id   AF-A0A3P1Y5N8-F1
#
_cell.length_a   1.000
_cell.length_b   1.000
_cell.length_c   1.000
_cell.angle_alpha   90.00
_cell.angle_beta   90.00
_cell.angle_gamma   90.00
#
_symmetry.space_group_name_H-M   'P 1'
#
loop_
_entity.id
_entity.type
_entity.pdbx_description
1 polymer ?
#
loop_
_entity_poly.entity_id
_entity_poly.type
_entity_poly.pdbx_seq_one_letter_code
_entity_poly.pdbx_strand_id
1 'polypeptide(L)'
;MNIKKNLLYYKFLVLPILTLFVIFISLIEQPLTFYQQTLFSSIMCLAVLLINFRKGKFITLFLMGVGILISSRYIFWRISTTLIWDKYPDIFFSLTLLIAEIYAWAVLLLGYFQVCFPLNRESLPLPADPTHWPSVDIFIPTYNEPLSVVQNTVYGALAMNWPEDKITIWLLDDGGREAFCRFAEETGIRYVARSTHEHAKAGNINHALTLAKSEFVAIFDCDHIPSVSFL
;
A
#
# COMPACT_ATOMS: atom_id res chain seq x y z
N MET A 1 11.23 -36.27 -11.64
CA MET A 1 10.11 -35.91 -12.53
C MET A 1 10.13 -34.40 -12.75
N ASN A 2 10.34 -33.73 -13.89
CA ASN A 2 10.88 -34.04 -15.22
C ASN A 2 11.27 -32.66 -15.84
N ILE A 3 12.51 -32.19 -15.66
CA ILE A 3 12.99 -30.86 -16.12
C ILE A 3 12.84 -30.70 -17.65
N LYS A 4 12.97 -31.79 -18.41
CA LYS A 4 12.77 -31.80 -19.87
C LYS A 4 11.31 -31.59 -20.30
N LYS A 5 10.32 -32.05 -19.51
CA LYS A 5 8.89 -31.79 -19.77
C LYS A 5 8.54 -30.31 -19.56
N ASN A 6 9.13 -29.66 -18.55
CA ASN A 6 8.94 -28.23 -18.31
C ASN A 6 9.53 -27.40 -19.45
N LEU A 7 10.72 -27.75 -19.96
CA LEU A 7 11.33 -27.03 -21.09
C LEU A 7 10.48 -27.12 -22.37
N LEU A 8 9.86 -28.27 -22.63
CA LEU A 8 8.96 -28.45 -23.77
C LEU A 8 7.67 -27.63 -23.60
N TYR A 9 7.09 -27.63 -22.39
CA TYR A 9 5.92 -26.83 -22.03
C TYR A 9 6.16 -25.32 -22.18
N TYR A 10 7.31 -24.81 -21.72
CA TYR A 10 7.68 -23.41 -21.92
C TYR A 10 7.85 -23.07 -23.40
N LYS A 11 8.46 -23.95 -24.21
CA LYS A 11 8.58 -23.76 -25.67
C LYS A 11 7.23 -23.65 -26.37
N PHE A 12 6.22 -24.43 -25.95
CA PHE A 12 4.85 -24.33 -26.47
C PHE A 12 4.12 -23.05 -26.03
N LEU A 13 4.49 -22.46 -24.88
CA LEU A 13 3.93 -21.19 -24.41
C LEU A 13 4.59 -19.96 -25.03
N VAL A 14 5.84 -20.05 -25.52
CA VAL A 14 6.52 -18.91 -26.15
C VAL A 14 5.77 -18.42 -27.39
N LEU A 15 5.35 -19.31 -28.29
CA LEU A 15 4.66 -18.94 -29.53
C LEU A 15 3.36 -18.15 -29.31
N PRO A 16 2.41 -18.57 -28.45
CA PRO A 16 1.20 -17.79 -28.18
C PRO A 16 1.50 -16.47 -27.47
N ILE A 17 2.49 -16.42 -26.57
CA ILE A 17 2.90 -15.16 -25.92
C ILE A 17 3.46 -14.17 -26.96
N LEU A 18 4.34 -14.62 -27.84
CA LEU A 18 4.87 -13.79 -28.92
C LEU A 18 3.76 -13.33 -29.87
N THR A 19 2.82 -14.22 -30.19
CA THR A 19 1.67 -13.87 -31.05
C THR A 19 0.80 -12.80 -30.39
N LEU A 20 0.46 -12.95 -29.11
CA LEU A 20 -0.28 -11.95 -28.34
C LEU A 20 0.47 -10.62 -28.23
N PHE A 21 1.79 -10.67 -28.06
CA PHE A 21 2.63 -9.47 -28.03
C PHE A 21 2.62 -8.74 -29.39
N VAL A 22 2.74 -9.47 -30.50
CA VAL A 22 2.64 -8.88 -31.84
C VAL A 22 1.26 -8.25 -32.06
N ILE A 23 0.18 -8.96 -31.71
CA ILE A 23 -1.18 -8.41 -31.79
C ILE A 23 -1.30 -7.13 -30.95
N PHE A 24 -0.76 -7.14 -29.72
CA PHE A 24 -0.79 -5.99 -28.83
C PHE A 24 -0.09 -4.77 -29.42
N ILE A 25 1.11 -4.94 -29.98
CA ILE A 25 1.83 -3.85 -30.67
C ILE A 25 1.06 -3.37 -31.91
N SER A 26 0.53 -4.29 -32.73
CA SER A 26 -0.28 -3.92 -33.90
C SER A 26 -1.51 -3.10 -33.52
N LEU A 27 -2.17 -3.40 -32.40
CA LEU A 27 -3.31 -2.62 -31.90
C LEU A 27 -2.92 -1.23 -31.39
N ILE A 28 -1.70 -1.06 -30.86
CA ILE A 28 -1.18 0.24 -30.44
C ILE A 28 -0.91 1.13 -31.65
N GLU A 29 -0.25 0.57 -32.67
CA GLU A 29 0.24 1.35 -33.82
C GLU A 29 -0.85 1.66 -34.86
N GLN A 30 -1.93 0.87 -34.91
CA GLN A 30 -2.96 1.00 -35.95
C GLN A 30 -3.50 2.44 -36.03
N PRO A 31 -3.29 3.17 -37.14
CA PRO A 31 -3.86 4.50 -37.28
C PRO A 31 -5.38 4.36 -37.49
N LEU A 32 -6.15 5.09 -36.68
CA LEU A 32 -7.60 5.16 -36.82
C LEU A 32 -7.99 6.60 -37.13
N THR A 33 -8.97 6.77 -38.02
CA THR A 33 -9.58 8.10 -38.22
C THR A 33 -10.32 8.53 -36.95
N PHE A 34 -10.63 9.81 -36.82
CA PHE A 34 -11.38 10.34 -35.68
C PHE A 34 -12.65 9.53 -35.37
N TYR A 35 -13.49 9.28 -36.38
CA TYR A 35 -14.73 8.52 -36.21
C TYR A 35 -14.50 7.07 -35.77
N GLN A 36 -13.48 6.41 -36.33
CA GLN A 36 -13.13 5.04 -35.97
C GLN A 36 -12.61 4.96 -34.52
N GLN A 37 -11.76 5.92 -34.12
CA GLN A 37 -11.25 6.00 -32.76
C GLN A 37 -12.37 6.30 -31.75
N THR A 38 -13.27 7.23 -32.06
CA THR A 38 -14.43 7.52 -31.21
C THR A 38 -15.30 6.29 -31.02
N LEU A 39 -15.66 5.60 -32.11
CA LEU A 39 -16.46 4.39 -32.04
C LEU A 39 -15.77 3.29 -31.22
N PHE A 40 -14.47 3.05 -31.48
CA PHE A 40 -13.66 2.09 -30.73
C PHE A 40 -13.63 2.42 -29.23
N SER A 41 -13.35 3.67 -28.86
CA SER A 41 -13.31 4.12 -27.47
C SER A 41 -14.67 4.02 -26.78
N SER A 42 -15.78 4.34 -27.48
CA SER A 42 -17.13 4.21 -26.94
C SER A 42 -17.50 2.75 -26.67
N ILE A 43 -17.20 1.83 -27.60
CA ILE A 43 -17.44 0.40 -27.43
C ILE A 43 -16.60 -0.14 -26.27
N MET A 44 -15.31 0.22 -26.22
CA MET A 44 -14.41 -0.21 -25.14
C MET A 44 -14.86 0.30 -23.77
N CYS A 45 -15.27 1.56 -23.68
CA CYS A 45 -15.79 2.15 -22.45
C CYS A 45 -17.04 1.40 -21.97
N LEU A 46 -18.01 1.18 -22.86
CA LEU A 46 -19.21 0.41 -22.53
C LEU A 46 -18.86 -1.03 -22.09
N ALA A 47 -17.97 -1.71 -22.80
CA ALA A 47 -17.52 -3.05 -22.45
C ALA A 47 -16.87 -3.10 -21.06
N VAL A 48 -15.97 -2.15 -20.75
CA VAL A 48 -15.33 -2.03 -19.43
C VAL A 48 -16.38 -1.84 -18.34
N LEU A 49 -17.34 -0.92 -18.53
CA LEU A 49 -18.42 -0.68 -17.55
C LEU A 49 -19.28 -1.92 -17.32
N LEU A 50 -19.64 -2.65 -18.39
CA LEU A 50 -20.42 -3.88 -18.31
C LEU A 50 -19.66 -5.02 -17.64
N ILE A 51 -18.37 -5.17 -17.94
CA ILE A 51 -17.51 -6.21 -17.35
C ILE A 51 -17.25 -5.92 -15.87
N ASN A 52 -17.14 -4.64 -15.48
CA ASN A 52 -16.88 -4.23 -14.10
C ASN A 52 -17.97 -4.63 -13.09
N PHE A 53 -19.18 -4.98 -13.57
CA PHE A 53 -20.22 -5.57 -12.70
C PHE A 53 -19.87 -6.98 -12.21
N ARG A 54 -18.94 -7.67 -12.89
CA ARG A 54 -18.49 -9.00 -12.51
C ARG A 54 -17.29 -8.88 -11.57
N LYS A 55 -17.33 -9.61 -10.46
CA LYS A 55 -16.20 -9.72 -9.53
C LYS A 55 -15.36 -10.94 -9.90
N GLY A 56 -14.04 -10.79 -9.87
CA GLY A 56 -13.11 -11.91 -10.03
C GLY A 56 -11.73 -11.48 -10.48
N LYS A 57 -10.71 -12.22 -10.05
CA LYS A 57 -9.30 -11.93 -10.37
C LYS A 57 -9.05 -11.85 -11.88
N PHE A 58 -9.64 -12.75 -12.65
CA PHE A 58 -9.51 -12.75 -14.11
C PHE A 58 -10.06 -11.46 -14.74
N ILE A 59 -11.20 -10.98 -14.26
CA ILE A 59 -11.82 -9.73 -14.73
C ILE A 59 -10.92 -8.55 -14.39
N THR A 60 -10.40 -8.47 -13.16
CA THR A 60 -9.45 -7.43 -12.76
C THR A 60 -8.21 -7.41 -13.66
N LEU A 61 -7.59 -8.58 -13.91
CA LEU A 61 -6.42 -8.69 -14.78
C LEU A 61 -6.74 -8.31 -16.24
N PHE A 62 -7.91 -8.70 -16.75
CA PHE A 62 -8.36 -8.31 -18.08
C PHE A 62 -8.54 -6.79 -18.19
N LEU A 63 -9.21 -6.17 -17.22
CA LEU A 63 -9.41 -4.73 -17.17
C LEU A 63 -8.08 -3.95 -17.06
N MET A 64 -7.12 -4.45 -16.28
CA MET A 64 -5.75 -3.91 -16.25
C MET A 64 -5.10 -4.00 -17.64
N GLY A 65 -5.19 -5.14 -18.32
CA GLY A 65 -4.66 -5.31 -19.67
C GLY A 65 -5.27 -4.34 -20.68
N VAL A 66 -6.58 -4.13 -20.62
CA VAL A 66 -7.29 -3.10 -21.42
C VAL A 66 -6.79 -1.70 -21.10
N GLY A 67 -6.62 -1.36 -19.81
CA GLY A 67 -6.10 -0.07 -19.37
C GLY A 67 -4.69 0.20 -19.88
N ILE A 68 -3.81 -0.82 -19.85
CA ILE A 68 -2.46 -0.75 -20.42
C ILE A 68 -2.54 -0.53 -21.94
N LEU A 69 -3.37 -1.28 -22.66
CA LEU A 69 -3.53 -1.15 -24.11
C LEU A 69 -3.94 0.27 -24.52
N ILE A 70 -4.99 0.80 -23.88
CA ILE A 70 -5.51 2.14 -24.18
C ILE A 70 -4.46 3.22 -23.87
N SER A 71 -3.79 3.11 -22.73
CA SER A 71 -2.78 4.09 -22.31
C SER A 71 -1.55 4.05 -23.23
N SER A 72 -1.07 2.86 -23.61
CA SER A 72 0.05 2.71 -24.55
C SER A 72 -0.31 3.24 -25.94
N ARG A 73 -1.54 2.99 -26.42
CA ARG A 73 -2.06 3.57 -27.66
C ARG A 73 -2.11 5.09 -27.62
N TYR A 74 -2.54 5.67 -26.50
CA TYR A 74 -2.53 7.11 -26.29
C TYR A 74 -1.11 7.70 -26.35
N ILE A 75 -0.14 7.09 -25.64
CA ILE A 75 1.25 7.55 -25.66
C ILE A 75 1.86 7.42 -27.06
N PHE A 76 1.56 6.34 -27.80
CA PHE A 76 1.99 6.21 -29.19
C PHE A 76 1.42 7.32 -30.09
N TRP A 77 0.13 7.62 -29.97
CA TRP A 77 -0.50 8.75 -30.66
C TRP A 77 0.13 10.11 -30.26
N ARG A 78 0.39 10.30 -28.96
CA ARG A 78 1.01 11.52 -28.42
C ARG A 78 2.36 11.78 -29.08
N ILE A 79 3.21 10.76 -29.16
CA ILE A 79 4.56 10.83 -29.74
C ILE A 79 4.51 10.99 -31.26
N SER A 80 3.67 10.22 -31.94
CA SER A 80 3.65 10.14 -33.42
C SER A 80 2.96 11.34 -34.08
N THR A 81 1.92 11.90 -33.46
CA THR A 81 1.01 12.84 -34.14
C THR A 81 1.00 14.24 -33.53
N THR A 82 1.14 14.35 -32.20
CA THR A 82 0.81 15.61 -31.50
C THR A 82 2.02 16.41 -31.01
N LEU A 83 3.23 15.89 -31.18
CA LEU A 83 4.44 16.55 -30.70
C LEU A 83 4.82 17.71 -31.63
N ILE A 84 5.08 18.87 -31.03
CA ILE A 84 5.50 20.08 -31.76
C ILE A 84 7.03 20.12 -31.78
N TRP A 85 7.63 20.02 -32.96
CA TRP A 85 9.10 19.99 -33.12
C TRP A 85 9.70 21.31 -33.60
N ASP A 86 8.95 22.10 -34.38
CA ASP A 86 9.53 23.17 -35.21
C ASP A 86 9.40 24.57 -34.61
N LYS A 87 8.88 24.70 -33.37
CA LYS A 87 8.60 25.99 -32.74
C LYS A 87 9.14 26.06 -31.32
N TYR A 88 9.97 27.08 -31.06
CA TYR A 88 10.35 27.48 -29.71
C TYR A 88 9.43 28.62 -29.24
N PRO A 89 8.90 28.60 -27.99
CA PRO A 89 9.18 27.67 -26.90
C PRO A 89 8.27 26.44 -26.84
N ASP A 90 7.35 26.26 -27.79
CA ASP A 90 6.34 25.19 -27.78
C ASP A 90 6.96 23.78 -27.64
N ILE A 91 8.12 23.53 -28.25
CA ILE A 91 8.86 22.27 -28.12
C ILE A 91 9.20 21.96 -26.66
N PHE A 92 9.59 22.96 -25.86
CA PHE A 92 9.92 22.76 -24.46
C PHE A 92 8.69 22.30 -23.69
N PHE A 93 7.57 23.02 -23.79
CA PHE A 93 6.33 22.66 -23.12
C PHE A 93 5.77 21.32 -23.60
N SER A 94 5.86 21.05 -24.90
CA SER A 94 5.41 19.79 -25.50
C SER A 94 6.22 18.59 -24.97
N LEU A 95 7.54 18.72 -24.87
CA LEU A 95 8.41 17.67 -24.31
C LEU A 95 8.24 17.51 -22.80
N THR A 96 8.13 18.60 -22.04
CA THR A 96 7.86 18.54 -20.60
C THR A 96 6.54 17.82 -20.32
N LEU A 97 5.48 18.14 -21.08
CA LEU A 97 4.20 17.45 -20.95
C LEU A 97 4.34 15.96 -21.31
N LEU A 98 5.04 15.62 -22.39
CA LEU A 98 5.29 14.22 -22.76
C LEU A 98 6.02 13.44 -21.66
N ILE A 99 7.05 14.03 -21.03
CA ILE A 99 7.79 13.39 -19.93
C ILE A 99 6.86 13.15 -18.74
N ALA A 100 6.01 14.12 -18.39
CA ALA A 100 5.03 13.95 -17.31
C ALA A 100 4.01 12.83 -17.63
N GLU A 101 3.57 12.72 -18.88
CA GLU A 101 2.64 11.67 -19.33
C GLU A 101 3.30 10.28 -19.35
N ILE A 102 4.56 10.18 -19.79
CA ILE A 102 5.35 8.93 -19.72
C ILE A 102 5.55 8.51 -18.26
N TYR A 103 5.82 9.47 -17.36
CA TYR A 103 5.92 9.20 -15.93
C TYR A 103 4.60 8.67 -15.37
N ALA A 104 3.47 9.29 -15.69
CA ALA A 104 2.15 8.83 -15.27
C ALA A 104 1.84 7.41 -15.80
N TRP A 105 2.19 7.12 -17.06
CA TRP A 105 2.06 5.78 -17.64
C TRP A 105 2.96 4.75 -16.92
N ALA A 106 4.19 5.10 -16.56
CA ALA A 106 5.07 4.22 -15.80
C ALA A 106 4.52 3.94 -14.39
N VAL A 107 4.01 4.96 -13.70
CA VAL A 107 3.35 4.81 -12.39
C VAL A 107 2.11 3.91 -12.49
N LEU A 108 1.32 4.03 -13.57
CA LEU A 108 0.19 3.14 -13.84
C LEU A 108 0.63 1.67 -13.93
N LEU A 109 1.70 1.37 -14.68
CA LEU A 109 2.24 0.01 -14.81
C LEU A 109 2.71 -0.54 -13.46
N LEU A 110 3.44 0.25 -12.68
CA LEU A 110 3.90 -0.12 -11.35
C LEU A 110 2.73 -0.35 -10.39
N GLY A 111 1.72 0.52 -10.43
CA GLY A 111 0.49 0.37 -9.65
C GLY A 111 -0.24 -0.93 -9.98
N TYR A 112 -0.42 -1.24 -11.27
CA TYR A 112 -1.02 -2.51 -11.69
C TYR A 112 -0.19 -3.72 -11.28
N PHE A 113 1.14 -3.65 -11.39
CA PHE A 113 2.02 -4.72 -10.91
C PHE A 113 1.90 -4.94 -9.40
N GLN A 114 1.74 -3.88 -8.61
CA GLN A 114 1.55 -3.99 -7.16
C GLN A 114 0.22 -4.65 -6.79
N VAL A 115 -0.85 -4.41 -7.55
CA VAL A 115 -2.21 -4.86 -7.19
C VAL A 115 -2.72 -6.07 -7.99
N CYS A 116 -1.98 -6.58 -8.97
CA CYS A 116 -2.45 -7.68 -9.82
C CYS A 116 -2.56 -9.03 -9.09
N PHE A 117 -1.88 -9.19 -7.95
CA PHE A 117 -1.95 -10.36 -7.08
C PHE A 117 -2.07 -9.95 -5.61
N PRO A 118 -3.27 -9.53 -5.15
CA PRO A 118 -3.47 -9.19 -3.75
C PRO A 118 -3.24 -10.42 -2.86
N LEU A 119 -2.52 -10.21 -1.75
CA LEU A 119 -2.31 -11.24 -0.73
C LEU A 119 -3.53 -11.29 0.18
N ASN A 120 -4.32 -12.35 0.06
CA ASN A 120 -5.39 -12.64 1.02
C ASN A 120 -4.78 -13.47 2.16
N ARG A 121 -4.35 -12.80 3.23
CA ARG A 121 -3.86 -13.46 4.45
C ARG A 121 -5.07 -13.79 5.32
N GLU A 122 -5.29 -15.08 5.57
CA GLU A 122 -6.27 -15.51 6.55
C GLU A 122 -5.71 -15.27 7.97
N SER A 123 -6.59 -14.90 8.90
CA SER A 123 -6.25 -14.85 10.32
C SER A 123 -5.98 -16.27 10.81
N LEU A 124 -4.75 -16.54 11.24
CA LEU A 124 -4.45 -17.81 11.89
C LEU A 124 -4.97 -17.79 13.32
N PRO A 125 -5.68 -18.83 13.79
CA PRO A 125 -6.14 -18.89 15.16
C PRO A 125 -4.94 -19.04 16.11
N LEU A 126 -4.98 -18.32 17.23
CA LEU A 126 -4.04 -18.54 18.33
C LEU A 126 -4.27 -19.91 18.97
N PRO A 127 -3.26 -20.48 19.66
CA PRO A 127 -3.45 -21.65 20.48
C PRO A 127 -4.63 -21.47 21.44
N ALA A 128 -5.42 -22.52 21.64
CA ALA A 128 -6.59 -22.45 22.52
C ALA A 128 -6.24 -22.15 23.99
N ASP A 129 -5.01 -22.47 24.39
CA ASP A 129 -4.48 -22.21 25.73
C ASP A 129 -3.71 -20.87 25.78
N PRO A 130 -4.22 -19.86 26.50
CA PRO A 130 -3.58 -18.55 26.64
C PRO A 130 -2.18 -18.57 27.25
N THR A 131 -1.79 -19.64 27.96
CA THR A 131 -0.44 -19.78 28.52
C THR A 131 0.65 -19.86 27.45
N HIS A 132 0.28 -20.23 26.21
CA HIS A 132 1.19 -20.28 25.07
C HIS A 132 1.20 -18.98 24.24
N TRP A 133 0.37 -18.00 24.59
CA TRP A 133 0.35 -16.73 23.88
C TRP A 133 1.61 -15.91 24.16
N PRO A 134 2.11 -15.12 23.20
CA PRO A 134 3.32 -14.34 23.41
C PRO A 134 3.07 -13.15 24.36
N SER A 135 4.14 -12.65 24.97
CA SER A 135 4.09 -11.36 25.66
C SER A 135 4.21 -10.21 24.66
N VAL A 136 3.48 -9.11 24.91
CA VAL A 136 3.42 -7.95 24.02
C VAL A 136 3.58 -6.65 24.81
N ASP A 137 4.54 -5.82 24.37
CA ASP A 137 4.67 -4.43 24.81
C ASP A 137 3.88 -3.51 23.84
N ILE A 138 2.95 -2.72 24.36
CA ILE A 138 2.17 -1.74 23.60
C ILE A 138 2.77 -0.35 23.78
N PHE A 139 3.26 0.27 22.72
CA PHE A 139 3.87 1.59 22.75
C PHE A 139 2.92 2.65 22.21
N ILE A 140 2.70 3.70 23.00
CA ILE A 140 1.88 4.87 22.63
C ILE A 140 2.76 6.11 22.75
N PRO A 141 3.49 6.50 21.68
CA PRO A 141 4.30 7.72 21.67
C PRO A 141 3.44 8.98 21.53
N THR A 142 3.82 10.01 22.27
CA THR A 142 3.21 11.34 22.23
C THR A 142 4.28 12.41 22.45
N TYR A 143 4.05 13.61 21.91
CA TYR A 143 4.94 14.77 22.06
C TYR A 143 4.20 16.01 22.56
N ASN A 144 3.21 16.50 21.81
CA ASN A 144 2.49 17.73 22.12
C ASN A 144 0.96 17.57 22.13
N GLU A 145 0.46 16.36 21.89
CA GLU A 145 -0.97 16.09 21.81
C GLU A 145 -1.62 16.19 23.20
N PRO A 146 -2.84 16.74 23.31
CA PRO A 146 -3.48 16.92 24.61
C PRO A 146 -3.83 15.57 25.24
N LEU A 147 -3.78 15.50 26.58
CA LEU A 147 -4.09 14.28 27.33
C LEU A 147 -5.48 13.71 26.98
N SER A 148 -6.44 14.59 26.65
CA SER A 148 -7.79 14.19 26.25
C SER A 148 -7.86 13.33 24.99
N VAL A 149 -6.86 13.41 24.11
CA VAL A 149 -6.73 12.54 22.93
C VAL A 149 -6.02 11.26 23.31
N VAL A 150 -4.87 11.37 23.98
CA VAL A 150 -4.01 10.23 24.31
C VAL A 150 -4.68 9.24 25.28
N GLN A 151 -5.47 9.75 26.22
CA GLN A 151 -6.20 8.93 27.18
C GLN A 151 -7.12 7.90 26.49
N ASN A 152 -7.75 8.27 25.37
CA ASN A 152 -8.68 7.37 24.68
C ASN A 152 -7.95 6.18 24.09
N THR A 153 -6.74 6.41 23.56
CA THR A 153 -5.87 5.37 23.02
C THR A 153 -5.33 4.46 24.12
N VAL A 154 -4.94 5.04 25.26
CA VAL A 154 -4.52 4.28 26.45
C VAL A 154 -5.67 3.40 26.97
N TYR A 155 -6.89 3.94 27.09
CA TYR A 155 -8.05 3.15 27.50
C TYR A 155 -8.41 2.06 26.49
N GLY A 156 -8.27 2.33 25.18
CA GLY A 156 -8.41 1.30 24.14
C GLY A 156 -7.39 0.17 24.30
N ALA A 157 -6.13 0.50 24.60
CA ALA A 157 -5.08 -0.48 24.85
C ALA A 157 -5.33 -1.31 26.12
N LEU A 158 -5.80 -0.67 27.20
CA LEU A 158 -6.19 -1.34 28.44
C LEU A 158 -7.39 -2.28 28.26
N ALA A 159 -8.25 -2.01 27.28
CA ALA A 159 -9.43 -2.82 26.98
C ALA A 159 -9.15 -4.01 26.05
N MET A 160 -7.90 -4.23 25.60
CA MET A 160 -7.55 -5.36 24.75
C MET A 160 -7.79 -6.70 25.44
N ASN A 161 -8.29 -7.68 24.68
CA ASN A 161 -8.55 -9.03 25.20
C ASN A 161 -7.28 -9.89 25.22
N TRP A 162 -6.38 -9.61 26.17
CA TRP A 162 -5.12 -10.33 26.35
C TRP A 162 -4.86 -10.62 27.84
N PRO A 163 -4.14 -11.72 28.20
CA PRO A 163 -3.76 -11.96 29.58
C PRO A 163 -2.96 -10.80 30.18
N GLU A 164 -3.37 -10.32 31.35
CA GLU A 164 -2.78 -9.15 32.03
C GLU A 164 -1.29 -9.33 32.33
N ASP A 165 -0.83 -10.55 32.58
CA ASP A 165 0.57 -10.89 32.83
C ASP A 165 1.44 -10.89 31.56
N LYS A 166 0.81 -10.77 30.38
CA LYS A 166 1.46 -10.84 29.07
C LYS A 166 1.33 -9.57 28.26
N ILE A 167 0.63 -8.55 28.75
CA ILE A 167 0.52 -7.25 28.09
C ILE A 167 1.11 -6.19 29.00
N THR A 168 1.99 -5.35 28.45
CA THR A 168 2.49 -4.16 29.17
C THR A 168 2.32 -2.95 28.27
N ILE A 169 1.61 -1.95 28.78
CA ILE A 169 1.33 -0.71 28.04
C ILE A 169 2.33 0.35 28.46
N TRP A 170 2.91 1.03 27.49
CA TRP A 170 3.92 2.07 27.65
C TRP A 170 3.45 3.40 27.02
N LEU A 171 3.34 4.42 27.85
CA LEU A 171 3.15 5.81 27.43
C LEU A 171 4.51 6.46 27.25
N LEU A 172 4.88 6.75 26.00
CA LEU A 172 6.18 7.33 25.66
C LEU A 172 6.03 8.83 25.45
N ASP A 173 6.15 9.61 26.52
CA ASP A 173 5.97 11.06 26.48
C ASP A 173 7.30 11.78 26.23
N ASP A 174 7.51 12.15 24.97
CA ASP A 174 8.64 12.96 24.54
C ASP A 174 8.47 14.45 24.85
N GLY A 175 7.32 14.86 25.42
CA GLY A 175 7.10 16.21 25.92
C GLY A 175 7.50 16.39 27.39
N GLY A 176 7.79 15.29 28.11
CA GLY A 176 8.15 15.33 29.54
C GLY A 176 7.08 15.98 30.43
N ARG A 177 5.80 15.75 30.14
CA ARG A 177 4.68 16.46 30.76
C ARG A 177 4.24 15.72 32.02
N GLU A 178 4.25 16.45 33.13
CA GLU A 178 3.91 15.89 34.45
C GLU A 178 2.51 15.25 34.50
N ALA A 179 1.54 15.83 33.78
CA ALA A 179 0.18 15.29 33.69
C ALA A 179 0.13 13.88 33.08
N PHE A 180 1.04 13.55 32.16
CA PHE A 180 1.11 12.23 31.52
C PHE A 180 1.77 11.21 32.45
N CYS A 181 2.78 11.63 33.22
CA CYS A 181 3.38 10.82 34.27
C CYS A 181 2.33 10.42 35.32
N ARG A 182 1.57 11.40 35.84
CA ARG A 182 0.47 11.15 36.79
C ARG A 182 -0.61 10.26 36.20
N PHE A 183 -1.04 10.52 34.97
CA PHE A 183 -2.04 9.68 34.30
C PHE A 183 -1.58 8.22 34.13
N ALA A 184 -0.31 8.01 33.80
CA ALA A 184 0.24 6.67 33.67
C ALA A 184 0.27 5.93 35.03
N GLU A 185 0.63 6.62 36.10
CA GLU A 185 0.57 6.07 37.46
C GLU A 185 -0.88 5.71 37.88
N GLU A 186 -1.85 6.60 37.61
CA GLU A 186 -3.27 6.39 37.91
C GLU A 186 -3.86 5.18 37.16
N THR A 187 -3.42 4.95 35.92
CA THR A 187 -3.91 3.87 35.06
C THR A 187 -3.10 2.57 35.18
N GLY A 188 -2.00 2.59 35.94
CA GLY A 188 -1.15 1.41 36.15
C GLY A 188 -0.28 1.02 34.94
N ILE A 189 -0.11 1.92 33.97
CA ILE A 189 0.73 1.69 32.79
C ILE A 189 2.17 2.19 33.02
N ARG A 190 3.10 1.80 32.14
CA ARG A 190 4.48 2.27 32.21
C ARG A 190 4.60 3.65 31.56
N TYR A 191 5.32 4.55 32.20
CA TYR A 191 5.66 5.86 31.66
C TYR A 191 7.14 5.94 31.32
N VAL A 192 7.46 6.49 30.17
CA VAL A 192 8.83 6.78 29.76
C VAL A 192 8.87 8.18 29.17
N ALA A 193 9.79 8.98 29.69
CA ALA A 193 10.24 10.22 29.07
C ALA A 193 11.78 10.19 29.01
N ARG A 194 12.35 10.93 28.06
CA ARG A 194 13.80 11.01 27.86
C ARG A 194 14.27 12.45 28.03
N SER A 195 15.55 12.60 28.41
CA SER A 195 16.16 13.91 28.65
C SER A 195 16.58 14.62 27.36
N THR A 196 16.86 13.88 26.29
CA THR A 196 17.29 14.40 24.99
C THR A 196 16.29 14.01 23.89
N HIS A 197 15.98 14.95 23.00
CA HIS A 197 14.92 14.81 21.97
C HIS A 197 15.50 14.43 20.59
N GLU A 198 16.56 13.63 20.57
CA GLU A 198 17.22 13.24 19.32
C GLU A 198 16.35 12.28 18.50
N HIS A 199 16.38 12.37 17.18
CA HIS A 199 15.64 11.48 16.27
C HIS A 199 14.10 11.41 16.47
N ALA A 200 13.49 12.40 17.13
CA ALA A 200 12.03 12.55 17.29
C ALA A 200 11.33 11.22 17.68
N LYS A 201 10.20 10.89 17.04
CA LYS A 201 9.41 9.67 17.29
C LYS A 201 10.25 8.39 17.26
N ALA A 202 11.16 8.25 16.30
CA ALA A 202 12.00 7.07 16.18
C ALA A 202 12.97 6.93 17.37
N GLY A 203 13.55 8.04 17.84
CA GLY A 203 14.40 8.04 19.02
C GLY A 203 13.64 7.70 20.31
N ASN A 204 12.40 8.19 20.45
CA ASN A 204 11.56 7.89 21.61
C ASN A 204 11.23 6.39 21.68
N ILE A 205 10.84 5.80 20.54
CA ILE A 205 10.61 4.35 20.40
C ILE A 205 11.89 3.57 20.71
N ASN A 206 13.04 3.98 20.16
CA ASN A 206 14.32 3.29 20.41
C ASN A 206 14.72 3.29 21.89
N HIS A 207 14.49 4.40 22.60
CA HIS A 207 14.72 4.46 24.04
C HIS A 207 13.82 3.47 24.78
N ALA A 208 12.53 3.44 24.46
CA ALA A 208 11.57 2.50 25.04
C ALA A 208 11.92 1.04 24.76
N LEU A 209 12.41 0.72 23.55
CA LEU A 209 12.87 -0.62 23.18
C LEU A 209 14.02 -1.13 24.05
N THR A 210 14.83 -0.26 24.67
CA THR A 210 15.86 -0.70 25.63
C THR A 210 15.27 -1.19 26.96
N LEU A 211 14.08 -0.69 27.31
CA LEU A 211 13.38 -0.96 28.57
C LEU A 211 12.40 -2.13 28.44
N ALA A 212 11.69 -2.20 27.30
CA ALA A 212 10.79 -3.29 26.95
C ALA A 212 11.50 -4.66 26.97
N LYS A 213 10.75 -5.70 27.32
CA LYS A 213 11.23 -7.09 27.49
C LYS A 213 10.30 -8.15 26.89
N SER A 214 9.16 -7.74 26.34
CA SER A 214 8.20 -8.66 25.74
C SER A 214 8.69 -9.23 24.41
N GLU A 215 8.09 -10.33 23.96
CA GLU A 215 8.44 -11.00 22.71
C GLU A 215 8.10 -10.15 21.47
N PHE A 216 6.95 -9.46 21.51
CA PHE A 216 6.52 -8.55 20.45
C PHE A 216 6.30 -7.13 20.98
N VAL A 217 6.37 -6.18 20.05
CA VAL A 217 6.06 -4.77 20.30
C VAL A 217 5.01 -4.32 19.28
N ALA A 218 3.91 -3.76 19.75
CA ALA A 218 2.94 -3.07 18.90
C ALA A 218 3.00 -1.57 19.17
N ILE A 219 2.90 -0.75 18.12
CA ILE A 219 3.02 0.70 18.23
C ILE A 219 1.72 1.31 17.71
N PHE A 220 1.09 2.15 18.54
CA PHE A 220 -0.08 2.95 18.18
C PHE A 220 0.24 4.42 18.31
N ASP A 221 -0.06 5.19 17.27
CA ASP A 221 0.00 6.64 17.40
C ASP A 221 -1.04 7.08 18.44
N CYS A 222 -0.80 8.20 19.13
CA CYS A 222 -1.59 8.59 20.29
C CYS A 222 -3.08 8.88 20.00
N ASP A 223 -3.46 8.98 18.73
CA ASP A 223 -4.81 9.14 18.20
C ASP A 223 -5.38 7.87 17.52
N HIS A 224 -4.60 6.78 17.44
CA HIS A 224 -5.04 5.49 16.92
C HIS A 224 -5.53 4.57 18.04
N ILE A 225 -6.80 4.73 18.40
CA ILE A 225 -7.46 3.91 19.42
C ILE A 225 -7.57 2.45 18.91
N PRO A 226 -6.90 1.48 19.54
CA PRO A 226 -6.96 0.10 19.09
C PRO A 226 -8.31 -0.55 19.40
N SER A 227 -8.70 -1.53 18.57
CA SER A 227 -9.85 -2.40 18.87
C SER A 227 -9.51 -3.43 19.93
N VAL A 228 -10.51 -3.84 20.70
CA VAL A 228 -10.40 -4.91 21.73
C VAL A 228 -9.80 -6.22 21.18
N SER A 229 -10.05 -6.53 19.91
CA SER A 229 -9.59 -7.75 19.22
C SER A 229 -8.33 -7.55 18.36
N PHE A 230 -7.51 -6.54 18.66
CA PHE A 230 -6.28 -6.29 17.88
C PHE A 230 -5.24 -7.40 18.11
N LEU A 231 -5.03 -7.78 19.37
CA LEU A 231 -4.28 -8.97 19.77
C LEU A 231 -5.21 -10.19 19.73
#